data_AF-A0A920JWX9-F1
#
_entry.id   AF-A0A920JWX9-F1
#
_cell.length_a   1.000
_cell.length_b   1.000
_cell.length_c   1.000
_cell.angle_alpha   90.00
_cell.angle_beta   90.00
_cell.angle_gamma   90.00
#
_symmetry.space_group_name_H-M   'P 1'
#
loop_
_entity.id
_entity.type
_entity.pdbx_description
1 polymer ?
#
loop_
_entity_poly.entity_id
_entity_poly.type
_entity_poly.pdbx_seq_one_letter_code
_entity_poly.pdbx_strand_id
1 'polypeptide(L)'
;MSNKKKAKAQTLGFQTEAKQLLHLMIHSLYSNKEIFLRELISNASDAADKLRFESLNDPSLLESDPELKIRISFDEKEKTVTISDNGIGMSESEVIENLGTIARSGTSEFLKILLEIKNKIHN
;
A
#
# COMPACT_ATOMS: atom_id res chain seq x y z
N MET A 1 21.03 21.52 21.13
CA MET A 1 19.67 20.94 21.18
C MET A 1 18.93 21.37 19.93
N SER A 2 18.82 20.49 18.93
CA SER A 2 18.18 20.82 17.64
C SER A 2 16.67 20.66 17.77
N ASN A 3 15.95 21.76 17.58
CA ASN A 3 14.51 21.87 17.70
C ASN A 3 13.86 21.27 16.44
N LYS A 4 13.57 19.95 16.44
CA LYS A 4 12.75 19.33 15.39
C LYS A 4 11.34 19.89 15.48
N LYS A 5 11.00 20.84 14.60
CA LYS A 5 9.60 21.24 14.31
C LYS A 5 8.79 19.95 14.11
N LYS A 6 7.88 19.65 15.03
CA LYS A 6 6.90 18.57 14.83
C LYS A 6 6.11 18.90 13.57
N ALA A 7 6.20 18.04 12.55
CA ALA A 7 5.31 18.10 11.41
C ALA A 7 3.86 18.13 11.93
N LYS A 8 3.07 19.10 11.44
CA LYS A 8 1.68 19.26 11.88
C LYS A 8 0.89 18.09 11.31
N ALA A 9 0.40 17.20 12.16
CA ALA A 9 -0.43 16.08 11.74
C ALA A 9 -1.67 16.60 11.00
N GLN A 10 -1.98 16.01 9.85
CA GLN A 10 -3.18 16.32 9.07
C GLN A 10 -4.09 15.08 9.06
N THR A 11 -5.38 15.29 9.30
CA THR A 11 -6.40 14.24 9.19
C THR A 11 -7.19 14.48 7.92
N LEU A 12 -7.10 13.57 6.96
CA LEU A 12 -7.84 13.59 5.71
C LEU A 12 -8.87 12.45 5.72
N GLY A 13 -10.08 12.73 5.25
CA GLY A 13 -11.10 11.70 5.11
C GLY A 13 -10.93 10.94 3.79
N PHE A 14 -11.11 9.63 3.81
CA PHE A 14 -11.23 8.84 2.59
C PHE A 14 -12.41 9.32 1.74
N GLN A 15 -12.22 9.31 0.42
CA GLN A 15 -13.30 9.49 -0.54
C GLN A 15 -14.35 8.37 -0.40
N THR A 16 -15.57 8.62 -0.88
CA THR A 16 -16.72 7.70 -0.68
C THR A 16 -16.45 6.31 -1.27
N GLU A 17 -15.81 6.27 -2.44
CA GLU A 17 -15.44 5.07 -3.18
C GLU A 17 -14.41 4.23 -2.40
N ALA A 18 -13.39 4.88 -1.85
CA ALA A 18 -12.37 4.24 -1.01
C ALA A 18 -12.99 3.59 0.24
N LYS A 19 -13.95 4.28 0.88
CA LYS A 19 -14.69 3.72 2.04
C LYS A 19 -15.50 2.48 1.67
N GLN A 20 -16.20 2.51 0.53
CA GLN A 20 -16.99 1.37 0.05
C GLN A 20 -16.11 0.17 -0.30
N LEU A 21 -14.96 0.40 -0.92
CA LEU A 21 -14.01 -0.66 -1.24
C LEU A 21 -13.42 -1.29 0.02
N LEU A 22 -12.97 -0.47 0.99
CA LEU A 22 -12.45 -0.98 2.27
C LEU A 22 -13.49 -1.86 2.99
N HIS A 23 -14.74 -1.41 3.03
CA HIS A 23 -15.84 -2.19 3.59
C HIS A 23 -16.02 -3.53 2.85
N LEU A 24 -16.01 -3.53 1.52
CA LEU A 24 -16.17 -4.76 0.74
C LEU A 24 -14.98 -5.72 0.91
N MET A 25 -13.75 -5.21 0.86
CA MET A 25 -12.52 -5.99 1.02
C MET A 25 -12.46 -6.69 2.38
N ILE A 26 -12.84 -5.97 3.45
CA ILE A 26 -12.91 -6.56 4.79
C ILE A 26 -13.85 -7.76 4.77
N HIS A 27 -15.02 -7.64 4.15
CA HIS A 27 -16.04 -8.70 4.14
C HIS A 27 -15.82 -9.82 3.12
N SER A 28 -15.12 -9.57 2.01
CA SER A 28 -14.86 -10.57 0.96
C SER A 28 -13.60 -11.41 1.19
N LEU A 29 -12.60 -10.87 1.90
CA LEU A 29 -11.30 -11.53 2.14
C LEU A 29 -11.28 -12.46 3.36
N TYR A 30 -12.40 -12.62 4.09
CA TYR A 30 -12.44 -13.44 5.31
C TYR A 30 -12.05 -14.92 5.08
N SER A 31 -12.10 -15.40 3.83
CA SER A 31 -11.69 -16.77 3.49
C SER A 31 -10.19 -16.95 3.32
N ASN A 32 -9.45 -15.91 2.88
CA ASN A 32 -8.03 -16.02 2.47
C ASN A 32 -7.23 -14.83 3.02
N LYS A 33 -7.04 -14.79 4.34
CA LYS A 33 -6.37 -13.67 5.02
C LYS A 33 -4.91 -13.53 4.60
N GLU A 34 -4.26 -14.59 4.14
CA GLU A 34 -2.88 -14.57 3.65
C GLU A 34 -2.67 -13.69 2.41
N ILE A 35 -3.75 -13.34 1.69
CA ILE A 35 -3.68 -12.50 0.49
C ILE A 35 -3.07 -11.13 0.78
N PHE A 36 -3.36 -10.50 1.93
CA PHE A 36 -2.81 -9.16 2.21
C PHE A 36 -1.28 -9.17 2.15
N LEU A 37 -0.64 -10.25 2.61
CA LEU A 37 0.82 -10.34 2.65
C LEU A 37 1.38 -10.44 1.23
N ARG A 38 0.72 -11.20 0.34
CA ARG A 38 1.07 -11.25 -1.09
C ARG A 38 0.99 -9.86 -1.73
N GLU A 39 -0.11 -9.15 -1.52
CA GLU A 39 -0.32 -7.82 -2.12
C GLU A 39 0.72 -6.80 -1.60
N LEU A 40 1.03 -6.80 -0.30
CA LEU A 40 2.04 -5.90 0.26
C LEU A 40 3.45 -6.22 -0.24
N ILE A 41 3.80 -7.50 -0.38
CA ILE A 41 5.09 -7.91 -0.96
C ILE A 41 5.17 -7.50 -2.44
N SER A 42 4.08 -7.66 -3.20
CA SER A 42 4.02 -7.23 -4.60
C SER A 42 4.26 -5.72 -4.73
N ASN A 43 3.57 -4.91 -3.91
CA ASN A 43 3.75 -3.46 -3.90
C ASN A 43 5.20 -3.04 -3.57
N ALA A 44 5.81 -3.72 -2.59
CA ALA A 44 7.19 -3.48 -2.22
C ALA A 44 8.19 -3.87 -3.34
N SER A 45 7.91 -4.97 -4.07
CA SER A 45 8.69 -5.37 -5.24
C SER A 45 8.60 -4.33 -6.35
N ASP A 46 7.40 -3.85 -6.66
CA ASP A 46 7.18 -2.82 -7.68
C ASP A 46 7.89 -1.51 -7.32
N ALA A 47 7.92 -1.14 -6.04
CA ALA A 47 8.65 0.04 -5.56
C ALA A 47 10.17 -0.10 -5.73
N ALA A 48 10.72 -1.28 -5.48
CA ALA A 48 12.13 -1.59 -5.70
C ALA A 48 12.49 -1.57 -7.19
N ASP A 49 11.66 -2.17 -8.05
CA ASP A 49 11.88 -2.20 -9.49
C ASP A 49 11.81 -0.79 -10.11
N LYS A 50 10.87 0.05 -9.65
CA LYS A 50 10.82 1.46 -10.05
C LYS A 50 12.08 2.22 -9.67
N LEU A 51 12.56 2.07 -8.43
CA LEU A 51 13.80 2.71 -7.98
C LEU A 51 14.99 2.26 -8.83
N ARG A 52 15.08 0.96 -9.11
CA ARG A 52 16.11 0.39 -9.96
C ARG A 52 16.07 0.98 -11.36
N PHE A 53 14.88 1.13 -11.95
CA PHE A 53 14.72 1.74 -13.27
C PHE A 53 15.15 3.22 -13.28
N GLU A 54 14.67 4.02 -12.32
CA GLU A 54 15.04 5.44 -12.21
C GLU A 54 16.55 5.63 -11.99
N SER A 55 17.18 4.70 -11.26
CA SER A 55 18.63 4.75 -11.01
C SER A 55 19.50 4.59 -12.26
N LEU A 56 18.93 4.09 -13.37
CA LEU A 56 19.62 4.06 -14.66
C LEU A 56 19.87 5.48 -15.20
N ASN A 57 18.99 6.43 -14.87
CA ASN A 57 19.11 7.84 -15.23
C ASN A 57 19.79 8.65 -14.14
N ASP A 58 19.50 8.36 -12.87
CA ASP A 58 20.11 9.02 -11.71
C ASP A 58 20.71 8.00 -10.72
N PRO A 59 21.99 7.63 -10.89
CA PRO A 59 22.66 6.65 -10.02
C PRO A 59 22.69 7.05 -8.54
N SER A 60 22.54 8.35 -8.21
CA SER A 60 22.60 8.84 -6.83
C SER A 60 21.47 8.27 -5.96
N LEU A 61 20.37 7.84 -6.58
CA LEU A 61 19.21 7.24 -5.91
C LEU A 61 19.55 5.93 -5.16
N LEU A 62 20.60 5.22 -5.56
CA LEU A 62 21.04 3.97 -4.92
C LEU A 62 22.31 4.13 -4.07
N GLU A 63 22.93 5.32 -4.01
CA GLU A 63 24.22 5.48 -3.34
C GLU A 63 24.17 5.18 -1.83
N SER A 64 23.05 5.49 -1.19
CA SER A 64 22.91 5.35 0.27
C SER A 64 22.54 3.94 0.74
N ASP A 65 21.74 3.21 -0.06
CA ASP A 65 21.35 1.82 0.21
C ASP A 65 21.12 1.07 -1.12
N PRO A 66 22.20 0.58 -1.76
CA PRO A 66 22.11 -0.04 -3.08
C PRO A 66 21.50 -1.44 -3.05
N GLU A 67 21.42 -2.05 -1.87
CA GLU A 67 20.85 -3.39 -1.69
C GLU A 67 19.34 -3.27 -1.45
N LEU A 68 18.58 -3.32 -2.55
CA LEU A 68 17.12 -3.34 -2.53
C LEU A 68 16.62 -4.61 -1.81
N LYS A 69 15.75 -4.42 -0.82
CA LYS A 69 15.27 -5.49 0.05
C LYS A 69 13.89 -5.19 0.61
N ILE A 70 13.14 -6.25 0.83
CA ILE A 70 11.88 -6.25 1.55
C ILE A 70 12.14 -6.95 2.89
N ARG A 71 11.83 -6.28 4.00
CA ARG A 71 11.97 -6.82 5.35
C ARG A 71 10.57 -7.05 5.93
N ILE A 72 10.39 -8.21 6.53
CA ILE A 72 9.16 -8.59 7.23
C ILE A 72 9.55 -8.89 8.67
N SER A 73 8.93 -8.20 9.62
CA SER A 73 9.10 -8.44 11.05
C SER A 73 7.75 -8.51 11.74
N PHE A 74 7.71 -9.12 12.92
CA PHE A 74 6.52 -9.18 13.75
C PHE A 74 6.88 -8.88 15.20
N ASP A 75 5.93 -8.28 15.91
CA ASP A 75 5.98 -8.07 17.35
C ASP A 75 4.73 -8.71 17.96
N GLU A 76 4.92 -9.78 18.71
CA GLU A 76 3.82 -10.52 19.35
C GLU A 76 3.16 -9.72 20.48
N LYS A 77 3.92 -8.88 21.19
CA LYS A 77 3.42 -8.09 22.31
C LYS A 77 2.54 -6.95 21.80
N GLU A 78 3.02 -6.23 20.79
CA GLU A 78 2.29 -5.14 20.14
C GLU A 78 1.26 -5.65 19.13
N LYS A 79 1.27 -6.95 18.82
CA LYS A 79 0.41 -7.61 17.82
C LYS A 79 0.52 -6.95 16.45
N THR A 80 1.74 -6.61 16.05
CA THR A 80 2.01 -5.96 14.76
C THR A 80 2.80 -6.86 13.84
N VAL A 81 2.55 -6.70 12.54
CA VAL A 81 3.41 -7.20 11.47
C VAL A 81 3.85 -5.98 10.68
N THR A 82 5.15 -5.82 10.48
CA THR A 82 5.74 -4.71 9.73
C THR A 82 6.34 -5.26 8.44
N ILE A 83 5.94 -4.67 7.31
CA ILE A 83 6.54 -4.89 6.00
C ILE A 83 7.19 -3.56 5.62
N SER A 84 8.49 -3.57 5.37
CA SER A 84 9.24 -2.38 4.98
C SER A 84 10.14 -2.68 3.80
N ASP A 85 10.11 -1.81 2.79
CA ASP A 85 11.03 -1.79 1.67
C ASP A 85 11.89 -0.52 1.68
N ASN A 86 12.97 -0.55 0.89
CA ASN A 86 13.79 0.60 0.56
C ASN A 86 13.67 0.94 -0.93
N GLY A 87 12.47 0.79 -1.50
CA GLY A 87 12.15 1.18 -2.87
C GLY A 87 12.00 2.69 -3.03
N ILE A 88 11.38 3.11 -4.15
CA ILE A 88 11.28 4.52 -4.55
C ILE A 88 10.46 5.38 -3.57
N GLY A 89 9.62 4.75 -2.75
CA GLY A 89 8.74 5.41 -1.80
C GLY A 89 7.62 6.21 -2.48
N MET A 90 7.01 7.12 -1.71
CA MET A 90 5.97 8.03 -2.18
C MET A 90 6.14 9.40 -1.52
N SER A 91 5.88 10.44 -2.31
CA SER A 91 5.67 11.80 -1.82
C SER A 91 4.34 11.94 -1.06
N GLU A 92 4.16 13.02 -0.31
CA GLU A 92 2.90 13.31 0.40
C GLU A 92 1.70 13.37 -0.57
N SER A 93 1.87 13.96 -1.75
CA SER A 93 0.84 14.01 -2.79
C SER A 93 0.47 12.62 -3.30
N GLU A 94 1.45 11.75 -3.54
CA GLU A 94 1.20 10.38 -4.00
C GLU A 94 0.51 9.54 -2.93
N VAL A 95 0.83 9.75 -1.65
CA VAL A 95 0.12 9.10 -0.55
C VAL A 95 -1.36 9.51 -0.54
N ILE A 96 -1.65 10.80 -0.69
CA ILE A 96 -3.03 11.31 -0.71
C ILE A 96 -3.79 10.78 -1.94
N GLU A 97 -3.15 10.78 -3.11
CA GLU A 97 -3.77 10.33 -4.36
C GLU A 97 -3.97 8.80 -4.35
N ASN A 98 -2.93 8.01 -4.07
CA ASN A 98 -2.96 6.56 -4.21
C ASN A 98 -3.72 5.87 -3.07
N LEU A 99 -3.53 6.32 -1.81
CA LEU A 99 -4.17 5.70 -0.65
C LEU A 99 -5.47 6.41 -0.25
N GLY A 100 -5.51 7.74 -0.35
CA GLY A 100 -6.68 8.53 0.08
C GLY A 100 -7.84 8.51 -0.92
N THR A 101 -7.53 8.38 -2.21
CA THR A 101 -8.53 8.44 -3.30
C THR A 101 -8.86 7.06 -3.87
N ILE A 102 -8.08 6.03 -3.52
CA ILE A 102 -8.16 4.63 -4.00
C ILE A 102 -8.77 4.52 -5.39
N ALA A 103 -7.92 4.89 -6.35
CA ALA A 103 -7.91 4.55 -7.77
C ALA A 103 -8.17 5.67 -8.76
N ARG A 104 -7.16 5.86 -9.60
CA ARG A 104 -7.39 6.12 -11.02
C ARG A 104 -7.48 4.77 -11.75
N SER A 105 -8.68 4.48 -12.24
CA SER A 105 -9.12 3.37 -13.10
C SER A 105 -9.17 1.97 -12.46
N GLY A 106 -10.32 1.30 -12.58
CA GLY A 106 -10.51 -0.12 -12.21
C GLY A 106 -11.39 -0.39 -10.98
N THR A 107 -11.45 0.50 -9.97
CA THR A 107 -12.17 0.20 -8.70
C THR A 107 -13.66 -0.05 -8.88
N SER A 108 -14.36 0.76 -9.69
CA SER A 108 -15.80 0.54 -9.91
C SER A 108 -16.10 -0.77 -10.64
N GLU A 109 -15.22 -1.22 -11.53
CA GLU A 109 -15.38 -2.48 -12.24
C GLU A 109 -15.01 -3.67 -11.35
N PHE A 110 -13.97 -3.52 -10.54
CA PHE A 110 -13.60 -4.48 -9.50
C PHE A 110 -14.69 -4.65 -8.41
N LEU A 111 -15.32 -3.55 -7.99
CA LEU A 111 -16.47 -3.57 -7.07
C LEU A 111 -17.65 -4.35 -7.67
N LYS A 112 -17.93 -4.16 -8.98
CA LYS A 112 -18.98 -4.94 -9.66
C LYS A 112 -18.64 -6.44 -9.68
N ILE A 113 -17.42 -6.81 -10.03
CA ILE A 113 -16.97 -8.21 -10.04
C ILE A 113 -17.08 -8.84 -8.65
N LEU A 114 -16.66 -8.13 -7.59
CA LEU A 114 -16.76 -8.64 -6.21
C LEU A 114 -18.21 -8.82 -5.75
N LEU A 115 -19.11 -7.91 -6.13
CA LEU A 115 -20.55 -8.04 -5.85
C LEU A 115 -21.16 -9.24 -6.59
N GLU A 116 -20.75 -9.48 -7.84
CA GLU A 116 -21.19 -10.66 -8.61
C GLU A 116 -20.69 -11.99 -8.00
N ILE A 117 -19.43 -12.03 -7.57
CA ILE A 117 -18.85 -13.21 -6.90
C ILE A 117 -19.60 -13.51 -5.60
N LYS A 118 -19.89 -12.50 -4.78
CA LYS A 118 -20.66 -12.66 -3.53
C LYS A 118 -22.04 -13.27 -3.79
N ASN A 119 -22.73 -12.85 -4.85
CA ASN A 119 -24.06 -13.36 -5.19
C ASN A 119 -24.03 -14.81 -5.72
N LYS A 120 -22.92 -15.25 -6.31
CA LYS A 120 -22.74 -16.63 -6.77
C LYS A 120 -22.38 -17.62 -5.65
N ILE A 121 -21.79 -17.16 -4.54
CA ILE A 121 -21.38 -18.02 -3.41
C ILE A 121 -22.54 -18.27 -2.42
N HIS A 122 -23.68 -17.61 -2.59
CA HIS A 122 -24.87 -17.75 -1.72
C HIS A 122 -26.11 -18.37 -2.39
N ASN A 123 -25.96 -18.93 -3.60
CA ASN A 123 -26.95 -19.78 -4.28
C ASN A 123 -26.35 -21.16 -4.54
#